data_AF-A0A8T7H552-F1
#
_entry.id   AF-A0A8T7H552-F1
#
_cell.length_a   1.000
_cell.length_b   1.000
_cell.length_c   1.000
_cell.angle_alpha   90.00
_cell.angle_beta   90.00
_cell.angle_gamma   90.00
#
_symmetry.space_group_name_H-M   'P 1'
#
loop_
_entity.id
_entity.type
_entity.pdbx_description
1 polymer ?
#
loop_
_entity_poly.entity_id
_entity_poly.type
_entity_poly.pdbx_seq_one_letter_code
_entity_poly.pdbx_strand_id
1 'polypeptide(L)'
;MLNYENFMNTILKLQNCLKISRVLDRELVSKIDMIARPRAGIAIGVAMWACSAFKNRTLGYSDILYVQRRLILFLSSMDKNELNVVRNLLELLPQKFGLDIHTVASRCFIDHNALMWVFQTINFLKESYEYAMQGAKPEEPLRKDRRLCMNQPEMLPPARPNSDVYMDLIVKALINDEDVSRDPVLNDIAEVINDRFVKGTMNECDMAAAALIAIIISRRLKDRVVCAEPCVNIEAYARRLYNDLTALGADPERSEIYELYLQLLSRASLI
;
A
#
# COMPACT_ATOMS: atom_id res chain seq x y z
N MET A 1 -3.14 4.24 19.57
CA MET A 1 -3.14 2.91 18.92
C MET A 1 -4.59 2.42 18.88
N LEU A 2 -5.16 2.18 17.70
CA LEU A 2 -6.53 1.66 17.59
C LEU A 2 -6.49 0.15 17.87
N ASN A 3 -7.24 -0.29 18.88
CA ASN A 3 -7.44 -1.71 19.16
C ASN A 3 -8.65 -2.24 18.36
N TYR A 4 -8.89 -3.55 18.40
CA TYR A 4 -9.98 -4.20 17.68
C TYR A 4 -11.36 -3.60 17.99
N GLU A 5 -11.58 -3.22 19.24
CA GLU A 5 -12.82 -2.57 19.66
C GLU A 5 -13.04 -1.23 18.97
N ASN A 6 -12.01 -0.38 18.90
CA ASN A 6 -12.11 0.91 18.22
C ASN A 6 -12.27 0.74 16.70
N PHE A 7 -11.62 -0.25 16.09
CA PHE A 7 -11.87 -0.61 14.68
C PHE A 7 -13.35 -0.90 14.46
N MET A 8 -13.91 -1.82 15.26
CA MET A 8 -15.30 -2.22 15.15
C MET A 8 -16.28 -1.08 15.42
N ASN A 9 -16.03 -0.26 16.43
CA ASN A 9 -16.90 0.88 16.72
C ASN A 9 -16.89 1.91 15.58
N THR A 10 -15.74 2.17 14.95
CA THR A 10 -15.64 3.03 13.76
C THR A 10 -16.40 2.45 12.58
N ILE A 11 -16.28 1.15 12.32
CA ILE A 11 -17.02 0.44 11.27
C ILE A 11 -18.54 0.53 11.46
N LEU A 12 -19.01 0.27 12.69
CA LEU A 12 -20.44 0.33 13.00
C LEU A 12 -20.98 1.77 12.88
N LYS A 13 -20.19 2.75 13.32
CA LYS A 13 -20.54 4.17 13.16
C LYS A 13 -20.62 4.57 11.68
N LEU A 14 -19.67 4.12 10.86
CA LEU A 14 -19.67 4.33 9.42
C LEU A 14 -20.91 3.71 8.76
N GLN A 15 -21.18 2.43 9.03
CA GLN A 15 -22.35 1.73 8.48
C GLN A 15 -23.65 2.43 8.85
N ASN A 16 -23.82 2.82 10.12
CA ASN A 16 -25.01 3.53 10.58
C ASN A 16 -25.19 4.87 9.87
N CYS A 17 -24.10 5.63 9.70
CA CYS A 17 -24.11 6.87 8.94
C CYS A 17 -24.54 6.67 7.49
N LEU A 18 -23.95 5.68 6.80
CA LEU A 18 -24.28 5.35 5.41
C LEU A 18 -25.73 4.87 5.25
N LYS A 19 -26.25 4.12 6.23
CA LYS A 19 -27.64 3.68 6.29
C LYS A 19 -28.61 4.87 6.44
N ILE A 20 -28.33 5.78 7.39
CA ILE A 20 -29.12 7.01 7.58
C ILE A 20 -29.10 7.87 6.32
N SER A 21 -27.97 7.91 5.63
CA SER A 21 -27.78 8.64 4.37
C SER A 21 -28.42 7.94 3.16
N ARG A 22 -29.10 6.80 3.35
CA ARG A 22 -29.69 5.96 2.30
C ARG A 22 -28.69 5.51 1.22
N VAL A 23 -27.42 5.41 1.59
CA VAL A 23 -26.36 4.85 0.76
C VAL A 23 -26.31 3.32 0.91
N LEU A 24 -26.69 2.81 2.09
CA LEU A 24 -26.83 1.39 2.38
C LEU A 24 -28.28 1.05 2.75
N ASP A 25 -28.82 0.00 2.12
CA ASP A 25 -30.19 -0.46 2.35
C ASP A 25 -30.33 -1.39 3.56
N ARG A 26 -29.22 -1.95 4.04
CA ARG A 26 -29.18 -2.91 5.14
C ARG A 26 -27.88 -2.83 5.93
N GLU A 27 -27.87 -3.44 7.10
CA GLU A 27 -26.64 -3.68 7.86
C GLU A 27 -25.85 -4.81 7.18
N LEU A 28 -24.54 -4.57 7.00
CA LEU A 28 -23.62 -5.49 6.34
C LEU A 28 -22.85 -6.32 7.38
N VAL A 29 -22.48 -5.69 8.49
CA VAL A 29 -21.75 -6.34 9.59
C VAL A 29 -22.33 -5.94 10.95
N SER A 30 -22.29 -6.88 11.90
CA SER A 30 -22.67 -6.68 13.29
C SER A 30 -21.56 -7.14 14.25
N LYS A 31 -21.66 -6.74 15.53
CA LYS A 31 -20.77 -7.29 16.58
C LYS A 31 -20.93 -8.80 16.75
N ILE A 32 -22.14 -9.31 16.54
CA ILE A 32 -22.46 -10.74 16.67
C ILE A 32 -21.77 -11.53 15.56
N ASP A 33 -21.77 -11.02 14.32
CA ASP A 33 -21.08 -11.68 13.20
C ASP A 33 -19.60 -11.90 13.52
N MET A 34 -18.93 -10.92 14.15
CA MET A 34 -17.51 -11.02 14.50
C MET A 34 -17.22 -11.98 15.65
N ILE A 35 -18.17 -12.18 16.57
CA ILE A 35 -18.05 -13.14 17.66
C ILE A 35 -18.35 -14.56 17.16
N ALA A 36 -19.37 -14.70 16.30
CA ALA A 36 -19.83 -15.98 15.79
C ALA A 36 -19.00 -16.52 14.61
N ARG A 37 -18.11 -15.70 14.02
CA ARG A 37 -17.27 -16.04 12.87
C ARG A 37 -15.80 -15.73 13.18
N PRO A 38 -15.17 -16.55 14.05
CA PRO A 38 -13.86 -16.24 14.61
C PRO A 38 -12.76 -16.17 13.55
N ARG A 39 -12.81 -16.93 12.45
CA ARG A 39 -11.76 -16.81 11.42
C ARG A 39 -11.86 -15.50 10.64
N ALA A 40 -13.07 -14.98 10.42
CA ALA A 40 -13.24 -13.64 9.85
C ALA A 40 -12.63 -12.58 10.78
N GLY A 41 -12.87 -12.69 12.09
CA GLY A 41 -12.24 -11.84 13.11
C GLY A 41 -10.71 -11.94 13.11
N ILE A 42 -10.16 -13.16 12.98
CA ILE A 42 -8.70 -13.38 12.86
C ILE A 42 -8.15 -12.72 11.59
N ALA A 43 -8.80 -12.88 10.44
CA ALA A 43 -8.35 -12.26 9.19
C ALA A 43 -8.29 -10.72 9.30
N ILE A 44 -9.31 -10.11 9.91
CA ILE A 44 -9.35 -8.67 10.20
C ILE A 44 -8.22 -8.29 11.17
N GLY A 45 -8.06 -9.05 12.26
CA GLY A 45 -7.01 -8.81 13.25
C GLY A 45 -5.59 -8.89 12.67
N VAL A 46 -5.35 -9.86 11.79
CA VAL A 46 -4.07 -10.00 11.06
C VAL A 46 -3.84 -8.79 10.16
N ALA A 47 -4.84 -8.35 9.40
CA ALA A 47 -4.73 -7.15 8.56
C ALA A 47 -4.44 -5.90 9.40
N MET A 48 -5.14 -5.72 10.53
CA MET A 48 -4.91 -4.60 11.45
C MET A 48 -3.48 -4.61 12.01
N TRP A 49 -3.03 -5.78 12.48
CA TRP A 49 -1.68 -5.95 13.01
C TRP A 49 -0.63 -5.67 11.95
N ALA A 50 -0.78 -6.23 10.74
CA ALA A 50 0.15 -6.03 9.63
C ALA A 50 0.29 -4.55 9.27
N CYS A 51 -0.83 -3.84 9.08
CA CYS A 51 -0.84 -2.41 8.78
C CYS A 51 -0.22 -1.59 9.91
N SER A 52 -0.53 -1.90 11.18
CA SER A 52 0.05 -1.19 12.33
C SER A 52 1.55 -1.45 12.47
N ALA A 53 1.99 -2.69 12.29
CA ALA A 53 3.39 -3.07 12.46
C ALA A 53 4.25 -2.57 11.30
N PHE A 54 3.70 -2.49 10.08
CA PHE A 54 4.35 -1.82 8.95
C PHE A 54 4.52 -0.32 9.19
N LYS A 55 3.44 0.37 9.61
CA LYS A 55 3.47 1.80 9.93
C LYS A 55 4.52 2.13 11.00
N ASN A 56 4.65 1.25 12.01
CA ASN A 56 5.62 1.40 13.10
C ASN A 56 7.03 0.89 12.71
N ARG A 57 7.29 0.59 11.44
CA ARG A 57 8.57 0.07 10.92
C ARG A 57 9.06 -1.21 11.63
N THR A 58 8.13 -1.98 12.21
CA THR A 58 8.40 -3.26 12.87
C THR A 58 8.41 -4.40 11.86
N LEU A 59 7.55 -4.33 10.84
CA LEU A 59 7.58 -5.22 9.69
C LEU A 59 8.22 -4.50 8.52
N GLY A 60 9.18 -5.16 7.88
CA GLY A 60 9.63 -4.78 6.55
C GLY A 60 8.62 -5.24 5.50
N TYR A 61 8.85 -4.87 4.25
CA TYR A 61 7.93 -5.24 3.18
C TYR A 61 7.91 -6.75 2.91
N SER A 62 9.08 -7.40 2.96
CA SER A 62 9.18 -8.85 2.83
C SER A 62 8.33 -9.59 3.86
N ASP A 63 8.16 -9.01 5.06
CA ASP A 63 7.27 -9.54 6.08
C ASP A 63 5.80 -9.29 5.73
N ILE A 64 5.46 -8.13 5.16
CA ILE A 64 4.08 -7.85 4.71
C ILE A 64 3.64 -8.77 3.59
N LEU A 65 4.49 -9.01 2.58
CA LEU A 65 4.19 -9.99 1.53
C LEU A 65 3.98 -11.39 2.10
N TYR A 66 4.84 -11.79 3.06
CA TYR A 66 4.70 -13.08 3.72
C TYR A 66 3.35 -13.17 4.46
N VAL A 67 3.00 -12.14 5.22
CA VAL A 67 1.72 -12.08 5.95
C VAL A 67 0.54 -12.09 4.98
N GLN A 68 0.62 -11.34 3.87
CA GLN A 68 -0.43 -11.30 2.85
C GLN A 68 -0.62 -12.66 2.19
N ARG A 69 0.46 -13.37 1.82
CA ARG A 69 0.38 -14.74 1.27
C ARG A 69 -0.25 -15.72 2.25
N ARG A 70 0.14 -15.65 3.53
CA ARG A 70 -0.45 -16.47 4.59
C ARG A 70 -1.93 -16.14 4.79
N LEU A 71 -2.29 -14.86 4.69
CA LEU A 71 -3.68 -14.39 4.76
C LEU A 71 -4.49 -14.89 3.55
N ILE A 72 -3.93 -14.86 2.34
CA ILE A 72 -4.56 -15.42 1.12
C ILE A 72 -4.84 -16.91 1.29
N LEU A 73 -3.85 -17.69 1.74
CA LEU A 73 -4.03 -19.13 1.99
C LEU A 73 -5.09 -19.39 3.08
N PHE A 74 -5.06 -18.59 4.14
CA PHE A 74 -6.04 -18.67 5.21
C PHE A 74 -7.46 -18.39 4.71
N LEU A 75 -7.67 -17.28 3.99
CA LEU A 75 -8.95 -16.90 3.38
C LEU A 75 -9.45 -17.96 2.39
N SER A 76 -8.56 -18.53 1.58
CA SER A 76 -8.89 -19.59 0.61
C SER A 76 -9.42 -20.87 1.27
N SER A 77 -9.14 -21.07 2.56
CA SER A 77 -9.58 -22.24 3.35
C SER A 77 -10.82 -21.98 4.21
N MET A 78 -11.30 -20.73 4.26
CA MET A 78 -12.46 -20.36 5.07
C MET A 78 -13.77 -20.83 4.44
N ASP A 79 -14.76 -21.14 5.27
CA ASP A 79 -16.09 -21.47 4.77
C ASP A 79 -16.82 -20.21 4.27
N LYS A 80 -17.87 -20.44 3.48
CA LYS A 80 -18.63 -19.37 2.81
C LYS A 80 -19.26 -18.39 3.79
N ASN A 81 -19.68 -18.83 4.98
CA ASN A 81 -20.35 -17.95 5.93
C ASN A 81 -19.35 -16.97 6.58
N GLU A 82 -18.15 -17.43 6.91
CA GLU A 82 -17.10 -16.55 7.40
C GLU A 82 -16.54 -15.63 6.31
N LEU A 83 -16.36 -16.14 5.08
CA LEU A 83 -15.98 -15.31 3.93
C LEU A 83 -17.00 -14.22 3.64
N ASN A 84 -18.29 -14.49 3.85
CA ASN A 84 -19.35 -13.50 3.67
C ASN A 84 -19.20 -12.29 4.61
N VAL A 85 -18.72 -12.51 5.84
CA VAL A 85 -18.45 -11.41 6.78
C VAL A 85 -17.32 -10.51 6.25
N VAL A 86 -16.24 -11.11 5.75
CA VAL A 86 -15.15 -10.36 5.11
C VAL A 86 -15.67 -9.59 3.91
N ARG A 87 -16.41 -10.24 3.00
CA ARG A 87 -17.01 -9.61 1.82
C ARG A 87 -17.89 -8.41 2.17
N ASN A 88 -18.77 -8.57 3.16
CA ASN A 88 -19.66 -7.51 3.64
C ASN A 88 -18.88 -6.32 4.22
N LEU A 89 -17.74 -6.58 4.89
CA LEU A 89 -16.85 -5.51 5.35
C LEU A 89 -16.22 -4.74 4.18
N LEU A 90 -15.82 -5.43 3.11
CA LEU A 90 -15.24 -4.79 1.91
C LEU A 90 -16.26 -3.90 1.16
N GLU A 91 -17.55 -4.12 1.37
CA GLU A 91 -18.62 -3.27 0.82
C GLU A 91 -18.69 -1.88 1.46
N LEU A 92 -18.06 -1.66 2.63
CA LEU A 92 -18.04 -0.37 3.31
C LEU A 92 -16.99 0.61 2.79
N LEU A 93 -16.22 0.25 1.74
CA LEU A 93 -15.21 1.13 1.16
C LEU A 93 -15.85 2.35 0.44
N PRO A 94 -15.41 3.60 0.73
CA PRO A 94 -16.01 4.82 0.15
C PRO A 94 -15.98 4.88 -1.37
N GLN A 95 -14.95 4.26 -1.96
CA GLN A 95 -14.76 4.15 -3.41
C GLN A 95 -15.96 3.50 -4.10
N LYS A 96 -16.67 2.59 -3.43
CA LYS A 96 -17.89 1.96 -3.97
C LYS A 96 -19.06 2.95 -4.12
N PHE A 97 -19.01 4.06 -3.39
CA PHE A 97 -20.08 5.06 -3.36
C PHE A 97 -19.65 6.39 -4.01
N GLY A 98 -18.45 6.46 -4.61
CA GLY A 98 -17.92 7.68 -5.19
C GLY A 98 -17.66 8.80 -4.18
N LEU A 99 -17.43 8.46 -2.91
CA LEU A 99 -17.19 9.42 -1.83
C LEU A 99 -15.72 9.46 -1.45
N ASP A 100 -15.17 10.66 -1.23
CA ASP A 100 -13.84 10.82 -0.67
C ASP A 100 -13.86 10.67 0.87
N ILE A 101 -12.72 10.29 1.44
CA ILE A 101 -12.60 9.98 2.87
C ILE A 101 -12.81 11.22 3.75
N HIS A 102 -12.45 12.42 3.29
CA HIS A 102 -12.67 13.65 4.07
C HIS A 102 -14.16 13.96 4.17
N THR A 103 -14.89 13.84 3.07
CA THR A 103 -16.34 13.99 3.04
C THR A 103 -17.03 12.98 3.94
N VAL A 104 -16.62 11.70 3.91
CA VAL A 104 -17.18 10.67 4.78
C VAL A 104 -16.88 10.96 6.25
N ALA A 105 -15.62 11.31 6.59
CA ALA A 105 -15.23 11.64 7.95
C ALA A 105 -16.06 12.80 8.53
N SER A 106 -16.21 13.88 7.76
CA SER A 106 -17.00 15.05 8.13
C SER A 106 -18.48 14.72 8.29
N ARG A 107 -19.11 14.08 7.30
CA ARG A 107 -20.55 13.74 7.32
C ARG A 107 -20.91 12.76 8.43
N CYS A 108 -20.04 11.79 8.69
CA CYS A 108 -20.29 10.77 9.69
C CYS A 108 -19.76 11.13 11.09
N PHE A 109 -19.18 12.33 11.25
CA PHE A 109 -18.53 12.78 12.49
C PHE A 109 -17.51 11.76 13.02
N ILE A 110 -16.73 11.15 12.13
CA ILE A 110 -15.69 10.19 12.46
C ILE A 110 -14.34 10.89 12.38
N ASP A 111 -13.46 10.65 13.35
CA ASP A 111 -12.09 11.12 13.28
C ASP A 111 -11.42 10.65 11.96
N HIS A 112 -10.85 11.61 11.22
CA HIS A 112 -10.30 11.34 9.89
C HIS A 112 -9.15 10.32 9.95
N ASN A 113 -8.27 10.42 10.96
CA ASN A 113 -7.13 9.51 11.10
C ASN A 113 -7.60 8.09 11.43
N ALA A 114 -8.61 7.95 12.29
CA ALA A 114 -9.22 6.66 12.59
C ALA A 114 -9.87 6.04 11.35
N LEU A 115 -10.59 6.84 10.56
CA LEU A 115 -11.24 6.38 9.34
C LEU A 115 -10.23 5.96 8.26
N MET A 116 -9.16 6.75 8.08
CA MET A 116 -8.05 6.42 7.20
C MET A 116 -7.43 5.07 7.57
N TRP A 117 -7.13 4.84 8.85
CA TRP A 117 -6.55 3.58 9.32
C TRP A 117 -7.47 2.37 9.12
N VAL A 118 -8.78 2.56 9.35
CA VAL A 118 -9.80 1.54 9.07
C VAL A 118 -9.79 1.16 7.59
N PHE A 119 -9.79 2.14 6.68
CA PHE A 119 -9.78 1.85 5.25
C PHE A 119 -8.46 1.27 4.74
N GLN A 120 -7.32 1.61 5.34
CA GLN A 120 -6.05 0.94 5.05
C GLN A 120 -6.13 -0.55 5.38
N THR A 121 -6.68 -0.88 6.55
CA THR A 121 -6.89 -2.27 6.98
C THR A 121 -7.84 -3.01 6.04
N ILE A 122 -8.97 -2.39 5.68
CA ILE A 122 -9.94 -3.01 4.75
C ILE A 122 -9.32 -3.20 3.37
N ASN A 123 -8.51 -2.25 2.87
CA ASN A 123 -7.85 -2.37 1.56
C ASN A 123 -6.82 -3.51 1.54
N PHE A 124 -5.99 -3.65 2.59
CA PHE A 124 -5.06 -4.79 2.69
C PHE A 124 -5.80 -6.14 2.70
N LEU A 125 -6.93 -6.19 3.43
CA LEU A 125 -7.79 -7.37 3.46
C LEU A 125 -8.48 -7.61 2.11
N LYS A 126 -8.89 -6.55 1.41
CA LYS A 126 -9.52 -6.60 0.07
C LYS A 126 -8.58 -7.25 -0.93
N GLU A 127 -7.34 -6.76 -1.02
CA GLU A 127 -6.34 -7.30 -1.95
C GLU A 127 -6.12 -8.80 -1.68
N SER A 128 -5.96 -9.16 -0.41
CA SER A 128 -5.80 -10.57 0.01
C SER A 128 -7.02 -11.42 -0.35
N TYR A 129 -8.23 -10.88 -0.16
CA TYR A 129 -9.49 -11.55 -0.48
C TYR A 129 -9.67 -11.74 -1.99
N GLU A 130 -9.44 -10.71 -2.78
CA GLU A 130 -9.59 -10.77 -4.25
C GLU A 130 -8.61 -11.78 -4.85
N TYR A 131 -7.37 -11.81 -4.37
CA TYR A 131 -6.40 -12.85 -4.75
C TYR A 131 -6.85 -14.26 -4.37
N ALA A 132 -7.33 -14.46 -3.14
CA ALA A 132 -7.83 -15.76 -2.69
C ALA A 132 -9.00 -16.26 -3.55
N MET A 133 -9.92 -15.36 -3.91
CA MET A 133 -11.11 -15.72 -4.70
C MET A 133 -10.82 -16.01 -6.17
N GLN A 134 -9.69 -15.53 -6.72
CA GLN A 134 -9.21 -15.89 -8.06
C GLN A 134 -8.66 -17.33 -8.15
N GLY A 135 -8.66 -18.08 -7.04
CA GLY A 135 -8.13 -19.44 -6.98
C GLY A 135 -6.60 -19.50 -7.01
N ALA A 136 -5.93 -18.35 -6.89
CA ALA A 136 -4.48 -18.28 -6.77
C ALA A 136 -4.06 -18.91 -5.44
N LYS A 137 -3.27 -19.99 -5.50
CA LYS A 137 -2.58 -20.55 -4.34
C LYS A 137 -1.14 -20.04 -4.42
N PRO A 138 -0.83 -18.87 -3.83
CA PRO A 138 0.55 -18.42 -3.82
C PRO A 138 1.42 -19.49 -3.18
N GLU A 139 2.56 -19.79 -3.80
CA GLU A 139 3.54 -20.66 -3.16
C GLU A 139 3.89 -20.07 -1.80
N GLU A 140 3.74 -20.90 -0.77
CA GLU A 140 4.10 -20.57 0.58
C GLU A 140 5.63 -20.62 0.66
N PRO A 141 6.32 -19.47 0.81
CA PRO A 141 7.76 -19.55 1.01
C PRO A 141 7.98 -20.13 2.41
N LEU A 142 8.38 -21.41 2.46
CA LEU A 142 8.69 -22.16 3.70
C LEU A 142 9.76 -21.46 4.56
N ARG A 143 10.53 -20.54 3.96
CA ARG A 143 11.49 -19.64 4.60
C ARG A 143 11.47 -18.29 3.86
N LYS A 144 11.83 -17.20 4.56
CA LYS A 144 12.09 -15.88 3.96
C LYS A 144 13.18 -16.06 2.88
N ASP A 145 12.78 -16.27 1.62
CA ASP A 145 13.74 -16.58 0.56
C ASP A 145 14.41 -15.29 0.12
N ARG A 146 15.61 -15.04 0.65
CA ARG A 146 16.39 -13.82 0.45
C ARG A 146 16.99 -13.70 -0.97
N ARG A 147 16.62 -14.59 -1.90
CA ARG A 147 17.33 -14.76 -3.18
C ARG A 147 16.50 -14.46 -4.42
N LEU A 148 15.21 -14.20 -4.29
CA LEU A 148 14.34 -13.92 -5.43
C LEU A 148 13.69 -12.55 -5.25
N CYS A 149 14.18 -11.55 -6.00
CA CYS A 149 13.47 -10.27 -6.08
C CYS A 149 12.16 -10.49 -6.85
N MET A 150 11.03 -10.29 -6.18
CA MET A 150 9.70 -10.56 -6.72
C MET A 150 9.16 -9.33 -7.46
N ASN A 151 8.70 -9.55 -8.70
CA ASN A 151 8.05 -8.54 -9.55
C ASN A 151 6.51 -8.69 -9.50
N GLN A 152 5.91 -8.53 -8.32
CA GLN A 152 4.44 -8.58 -8.15
C GLN A 152 3.94 -7.24 -7.58
N PRO A 153 3.90 -6.17 -8.40
CA PRO A 153 3.52 -4.83 -7.93
C PRO A 153 2.08 -4.76 -7.42
N GLU A 154 1.22 -5.71 -7.80
CA GLU A 154 -0.16 -5.78 -7.33
C GLU A 154 -0.28 -6.25 -5.87
N MET A 155 0.74 -6.90 -5.32
CA MET A 155 0.78 -7.35 -3.91
C MET A 155 1.39 -6.30 -2.96
N LEU A 156 1.73 -5.12 -3.46
CA LEU A 156 2.22 -4.03 -2.61
C LEU A 156 1.04 -3.44 -1.82
N PRO A 157 1.15 -3.26 -0.47
CA PRO A 157 0.11 -2.56 0.30
C PRO A 157 -0.07 -1.14 -0.24
N PRO A 158 -1.24 -0.51 -0.08
CA PRO A 158 -1.49 0.83 -0.60
C PRO A 158 -0.42 1.82 -0.12
N ALA A 159 0.16 2.54 -1.08
CA ALA A 159 1.32 3.38 -0.86
C ALA A 159 0.95 4.71 -0.20
N ARG A 160 -0.23 5.29 -0.48
CA ARG A 160 -0.68 6.58 0.12
C ARG A 160 -0.48 6.70 1.64
N PRO A 161 -0.97 5.78 2.49
CA PRO A 161 -0.79 5.88 3.93
C PRO A 161 0.66 5.68 4.42
N ASN A 162 1.51 5.18 3.52
CA ASN A 162 2.87 4.76 3.77
C ASN A 162 3.83 5.41 2.76
N SER A 163 3.46 6.55 2.16
CA SER A 163 4.19 7.10 1.01
C SER A 163 5.62 7.42 1.41
N ASP A 164 5.79 7.91 2.64
CA ASP A 164 7.09 8.13 3.28
C ASP A 164 7.89 6.85 3.46
N VAL A 165 7.25 5.72 3.77
CA VAL A 165 7.92 4.42 3.94
C VAL A 165 8.37 3.89 2.58
N TYR A 166 7.51 3.99 1.57
CA TYR A 166 7.85 3.63 0.20
C TYR A 166 9.00 4.49 -0.34
N MET A 167 8.95 5.80 -0.08
CA MET A 167 10.01 6.72 -0.46
C MET A 167 11.32 6.44 0.29
N ASP A 168 11.28 6.16 1.60
CA ASP A 168 12.46 5.77 2.36
C ASP A 168 13.14 4.51 1.77
N LEU A 169 12.35 3.51 1.37
CA LEU A 169 12.84 2.30 0.73
C LEU A 169 13.45 2.60 -0.66
N ILE A 170 12.79 3.42 -1.48
CA ILE A 170 13.30 3.84 -2.79
C ILE A 170 14.61 4.62 -2.64
N VAL A 171 14.64 5.63 -1.76
CA VAL A 171 15.80 6.49 -1.54
C VAL A 171 17.00 5.68 -1.04
N LYS A 172 16.79 4.82 -0.03
CA LYS A 172 17.86 3.94 0.47
C LYS A 172 18.37 3.00 -0.60
N ALA A 173 17.50 2.47 -1.45
CA ALA A 173 17.91 1.59 -2.53
C ALA A 173 18.73 2.34 -3.58
N LEU A 174 18.35 3.56 -3.95
CA LEU A 174 19.11 4.38 -4.90
C LEU A 174 20.48 4.81 -4.34
N ILE A 175 20.55 5.28 -3.10
CA ILE A 175 21.79 5.79 -2.49
C ILE A 175 22.80 4.68 -2.21
N ASN A 176 22.35 3.47 -1.87
CA ASN A 176 23.25 2.37 -1.53
C ASN A 176 23.61 1.46 -2.72
N ASP A 177 23.13 1.77 -3.93
CA ASP A 177 23.42 0.98 -5.12
C ASP A 177 24.74 1.44 -5.77
N GLU A 178 25.71 0.52 -5.88
CA GLU A 178 27.04 0.83 -6.42
C GLU A 178 27.01 1.34 -7.87
N ASP A 179 26.07 0.87 -8.68
CA ASP A 179 25.98 1.24 -10.09
C ASP A 179 25.34 2.64 -10.25
N VAL A 180 24.41 3.00 -9.36
CA VAL A 180 23.92 4.37 -9.22
C VAL A 180 25.05 5.31 -8.79
N SER A 181 25.85 4.94 -7.79
CA SER A 181 26.98 5.77 -7.33
C SER A 181 28.09 5.96 -8.38
N ARG A 182 28.21 5.05 -9.34
CA ARG A 182 29.22 5.11 -10.42
C ARG A 182 28.83 6.02 -11.57
N ASP A 183 27.54 6.26 -11.79
CA ASP A 183 27.07 7.25 -12.77
C ASP A 183 26.88 8.60 -12.06
N PRO A 184 27.70 9.63 -12.37
CA PRO A 184 27.63 10.92 -11.68
C PRO A 184 26.25 11.56 -11.73
N VAL A 185 25.52 11.36 -12.83
CA VAL A 185 24.20 11.95 -13.04
C VAL A 185 23.15 11.22 -12.21
N LEU A 186 23.23 9.88 -12.15
CA LEU A 186 22.33 9.10 -11.31
C LEU A 186 22.59 9.35 -9.82
N ASN A 187 23.86 9.48 -9.44
CA ASN A 187 24.27 9.81 -8.08
C ASN A 187 23.75 11.20 -7.66
N ASP A 188 23.97 12.23 -8.48
CA ASP A 188 23.47 13.59 -8.21
C ASP A 188 21.95 13.62 -8.05
N ILE A 189 21.21 12.91 -8.92
CA ILE A 189 19.75 12.82 -8.84
C ILE A 189 19.32 12.09 -7.57
N ALA A 190 19.97 10.98 -7.22
CA ALA A 190 19.68 10.23 -5.99
C ALA A 190 19.94 11.08 -4.75
N GLU A 191 21.02 11.87 -4.73
CA GLU A 191 21.36 12.79 -3.64
C GLU A 191 20.33 13.92 -3.49
N VAL A 192 19.86 14.52 -4.59
CA VAL A 192 18.82 15.56 -4.55
C VAL A 192 17.51 15.02 -3.97
N ILE A 193 17.10 13.81 -4.39
CA ILE A 193 15.89 13.17 -3.86
C ILE A 193 16.08 12.84 -2.37
N ASN A 194 17.23 12.28 -1.99
CA ASN A 194 17.54 11.95 -0.59
C ASN A 194 17.54 13.19 0.31
N ASP A 195 18.17 14.29 -0.11
CA ASP A 195 18.23 15.52 0.66
C ASP A 195 16.83 16.12 0.90
N ARG A 196 15.98 16.16 -0.13
CA ARG A 196 14.57 16.59 0.02
C ARG A 196 13.77 15.67 0.93
N PHE A 197 13.98 14.36 0.81
CA PHE A 197 13.29 13.38 1.66
C PHE A 197 13.68 13.52 3.13
N VAL A 198 14.99 13.58 3.44
CA VAL A 198 15.51 13.72 4.80
C VAL A 198 15.09 15.05 5.44
N LYS A 199 15.02 16.13 4.66
CA LYS A 199 14.51 17.43 5.12
C LYS A 199 12.98 17.46 5.30
N GLY A 200 12.26 16.42 4.89
CA GLY A 200 10.80 16.33 5.01
C GLY A 200 10.06 17.35 4.13
N THR A 201 10.67 17.78 3.03
CA THR A 201 10.11 18.82 2.14
C THR A 201 9.33 18.27 0.95
N MET A 202 9.25 16.94 0.81
CA MET A 202 8.53 16.30 -0.30
C MET A 202 7.03 16.26 -0.04
N ASN A 203 6.25 16.74 -1.01
CA ASN A 203 4.80 16.53 -1.07
C ASN A 203 4.44 15.32 -1.96
N GLU A 204 3.15 15.00 -2.08
CA GLU A 204 2.66 13.86 -2.87
C GLU A 204 3.07 13.94 -4.36
N CYS A 205 3.15 15.14 -4.95
CA CYS A 205 3.62 15.31 -6.33
C CYS A 205 5.14 15.07 -6.45
N ASP A 206 5.93 15.53 -5.46
CA ASP A 206 7.38 15.28 -5.39
C ASP A 206 7.68 13.79 -5.26
N MET A 207 6.92 13.07 -4.43
CA MET A 207 7.05 11.62 -4.26
C MET A 207 6.66 10.87 -5.54
N ALA A 208 5.62 11.31 -6.23
CA ALA A 208 5.23 10.73 -7.52
C ALA A 208 6.32 10.96 -8.61
N ALA A 209 6.90 12.16 -8.67
CA ALA A 209 8.00 12.47 -9.60
C ALA A 209 9.27 11.67 -9.28
N ALA A 210 9.65 11.56 -7.99
CA ALA A 210 10.78 10.74 -7.57
C ALA A 210 10.55 9.25 -7.85
N ALA A 211 9.32 8.76 -7.73
CA ALA A 211 8.96 7.41 -8.13
C ALA A 211 9.14 7.19 -9.65
N LEU A 212 8.75 8.13 -10.50
CA LEU A 212 9.01 8.05 -11.95
C LEU A 212 10.51 7.96 -12.27
N ILE A 213 11.33 8.76 -11.58
CA ILE A 213 12.79 8.71 -11.70
C ILE A 213 13.30 7.32 -11.31
N ALA A 214 12.89 6.78 -10.18
CA ALA A 214 13.31 5.46 -9.72
C ALA A 214 12.92 4.35 -10.72
N ILE A 215 11.76 4.45 -11.37
CA ILE A 215 11.36 3.54 -12.46
C ILE A 215 12.33 3.64 -13.64
N ILE A 216 12.68 4.86 -14.08
CA ILE A 216 13.61 5.06 -15.20
C ILE A 216 15.00 4.54 -14.85
N ILE A 217 15.54 4.88 -13.68
CA ILE A 217 16.85 4.43 -13.22
C ILE A 217 16.89 2.91 -13.23
N SER A 218 15.89 2.25 -12.63
CA SER A 218 15.80 0.81 -12.60
C SER A 218 15.75 0.19 -14.00
N ARG A 219 14.97 0.78 -14.93
CA ARG A 219 14.92 0.31 -16.32
C ARG A 219 16.21 0.55 -17.09
N ARG A 220 16.96 1.61 -16.78
CA ARG A 220 18.21 1.97 -17.47
C ARG A 220 19.34 1.02 -17.10
N LEU A 221 19.30 0.49 -15.88
CA LEU A 221 20.22 -0.52 -15.38
C LEU A 221 19.90 -1.95 -15.87
N LYS A 222 18.97 -2.08 -16.87
CA LYS A 222 18.43 -3.23 -17.68
C LYS A 222 18.69 -4.69 -17.27
N ASP A 223 19.81 -5.02 -16.65
CA ASP A 223 20.26 -6.36 -16.29
C ASP A 223 20.32 -6.63 -14.77
N ARG A 224 20.00 -5.66 -13.92
CA ARG A 224 20.01 -5.82 -12.45
C ARG A 224 18.75 -5.31 -11.78
N VAL A 225 18.21 -6.14 -10.89
CA VAL A 225 17.13 -5.73 -9.99
C VAL A 225 17.75 -4.98 -8.81
N VAL A 226 17.61 -3.67 -8.78
CA VAL A 226 17.96 -2.86 -7.60
C VAL A 226 16.93 -3.21 -6.53
N CYS A 227 17.36 -3.85 -5.44
CA CYS A 227 16.46 -4.34 -4.39
C CYS A 227 16.62 -3.55 -3.08
N ALA A 228 15.54 -2.94 -2.59
CA ALA A 228 15.52 -2.19 -1.33
C ALA A 228 15.55 -3.10 -0.08
N GLU A 229 15.13 -4.34 -0.26
CA GLU A 229 15.15 -5.48 0.67
C GLU A 229 15.50 -6.74 -0.16
N PRO A 230 15.98 -7.86 0.42
CA PRO A 230 16.50 -9.02 -0.34
C PRO A 230 15.50 -9.73 -1.28
N CYS A 231 14.29 -9.19 -1.47
CA CYS A 231 13.20 -9.85 -2.18
C CYS A 231 12.37 -8.91 -3.08
N VAL A 232 12.76 -7.67 -3.37
CA VAL A 232 11.82 -6.70 -4.00
C VAL A 232 12.48 -5.73 -4.95
N ASN A 233 11.96 -5.67 -6.16
CA ASN A 233 12.40 -4.71 -7.17
C ASN A 233 11.97 -3.27 -6.81
N ILE A 234 12.92 -2.33 -6.81
CA ILE A 234 12.66 -0.90 -6.63
C ILE A 234 11.61 -0.38 -7.64
N GLU A 235 11.60 -0.92 -8.85
CA GLU A 235 10.63 -0.56 -9.88
C GLU A 235 9.20 -0.88 -9.44
N ALA A 236 9.01 -1.98 -8.70
CA ALA A 236 7.68 -2.36 -8.20
C ALA A 236 7.19 -1.34 -7.15
N TYR A 237 8.03 -0.97 -6.17
CA TYR A 237 7.69 0.08 -5.19
C TYR A 237 7.38 1.40 -5.86
N ALA A 238 8.23 1.81 -6.78
CA ALA A 238 8.11 3.07 -7.47
C ALA A 238 6.84 3.10 -8.33
N ARG A 239 6.52 2.01 -9.05
CA ARG A 239 5.25 1.89 -9.80
C ARG A 239 4.04 1.96 -8.90
N ARG A 240 4.03 1.25 -7.76
CA ARG A 240 2.89 1.28 -6.84
C ARG A 240 2.69 2.66 -6.24
N LEU A 241 3.77 3.26 -5.74
CA LEU A 241 3.74 4.60 -5.17
C LEU A 241 3.24 5.61 -6.21
N TYR A 242 3.78 5.57 -7.43
CA TYR A 242 3.35 6.43 -8.52
C TYR A 242 1.86 6.26 -8.85
N ASN A 243 1.41 5.02 -9.06
CA ASN A 243 0.02 4.75 -9.43
C ASN A 243 -0.96 5.15 -8.32
N ASP A 244 -0.64 4.86 -7.06
CA ASP A 244 -1.51 5.18 -5.93
C ASP A 244 -1.62 6.70 -5.70
N LEU A 245 -0.51 7.45 -5.85
CA LEU A 245 -0.52 8.90 -5.71
C LEU A 245 -1.22 9.58 -6.89
N THR A 246 -0.97 9.17 -8.13
CA THR A 246 -1.62 9.74 -9.32
C THR A 246 -3.11 9.45 -9.39
N ALA A 247 -3.55 8.25 -8.98
CA ALA A 247 -4.97 7.91 -8.87
C ALA A 247 -5.74 8.82 -7.89
N LEU A 248 -5.02 9.53 -7.01
CA LEU A 248 -5.57 10.47 -6.02
C LEU A 248 -5.42 11.94 -6.43
N GLY A 249 -4.89 12.21 -7.62
CA GLY A 249 -4.74 13.56 -8.17
C GLY A 249 -3.36 14.19 -7.95
N ALA A 250 -2.37 13.44 -7.45
CA ALA A 250 -0.99 13.92 -7.47
C ALA A 250 -0.52 14.00 -8.92
N ASP A 251 -0.04 15.18 -9.32
CA ASP A 251 0.42 15.47 -10.65
C ASP A 251 1.95 15.68 -10.60
N PRO A 252 2.75 14.69 -11.05
CA PRO A 252 4.21 14.75 -10.96
C PRO A 252 4.78 15.94 -11.72
N GLU A 253 4.13 16.44 -12.78
CA GLU A 253 4.61 17.57 -13.58
C GLU A 253 4.66 18.89 -12.79
N ARG A 254 3.95 18.95 -11.67
CA ARG A 254 3.95 20.10 -10.75
C ARG A 254 5.13 20.09 -9.77
N SER A 255 5.94 19.03 -9.78
CA SER A 255 7.14 18.92 -8.94
C SER A 255 8.36 19.43 -9.68
N GLU A 256 9.21 20.19 -8.99
CA GLU A 256 10.55 20.56 -9.49
C GLU A 256 11.46 19.34 -9.70
N ILE A 257 11.17 18.20 -9.06
CA ILE A 257 11.87 16.93 -9.28
C ILE A 257 11.57 16.38 -10.68
N TYR A 258 10.44 16.72 -11.28
CA TYR A 258 10.06 16.24 -12.61
C TYR A 258 11.01 16.73 -13.72
N GLU A 259 11.66 17.88 -13.53
CA GLU A 259 12.70 18.34 -14.46
C GLU A 259 13.88 17.37 -14.52
N LEU A 260 14.24 16.73 -13.40
CA LEU A 260 15.29 15.70 -13.36
C LEU A 260 14.85 14.43 -14.11
N TYR A 261 13.55 14.10 -14.07
CA TYR A 261 12.96 13.03 -14.86
C TYR A 261 13.05 13.32 -16.37
N LEU A 262 12.73 14.54 -16.80
CA LEU A 262 12.84 14.94 -18.21
C LEU A 262 14.30 14.90 -18.69
N GLN A 263 15.24 15.34 -17.86
CA GLN A 263 16.68 15.24 -18.13
C GLN A 263 17.12 13.78 -18.32
N LEU A 264 16.66 12.87 -17.46
CA LEU A 264 16.92 11.43 -17.58
C LEU A 264 16.33 10.83 -18.86
N LEU A 265 15.09 11.18 -19.21
CA LEU A 265 14.43 10.71 -20.44
C LEU A 265 15.17 11.14 -21.70
N SER A 266 15.56 12.41 -21.79
CA SER A 266 16.27 12.96 -22.96
C SER A 266 17.60 12.26 -23.26
N ARG A 267 18.19 11.63 -22.24
CA ARG A 267 19.43 10.84 -22.35
C ARG A 267 19.20 9.34 -22.47
N ALA A 268 18.00 8.85 -22.16
CA ALA A 268 17.61 7.46 -22.35
C ALA A 268 17.27 7.13 -23.80
N SER A 269 16.89 8.12 -24.62
CA SER A 269 16.65 7.98 -26.06
C SER A 269 17.93 7.98 -26.91
N LEU A 270 19.11 8.09 -26.30
CA LEU A 270 20.43 8.07 -26.95
C LEU A 270 21.18 6.73 -26.80
N ILE A 271 20.51 5.69 -26.29
CA ILE A 271 21.01 4.31 -26.14
C ILE A 271 19.97 3.35 -26.71
#